data_AF-A0A3P9BJ70-F1
#
_entry.id   AF-A0A3P9BJ70-F1
#
_cell.length_a   1.000
_cell.length_b   1.000
_cell.length_c   1.000
_cell.angle_alpha   90.00
_cell.angle_beta   90.00
_cell.angle_gamma   90.00
#
_symmetry.space_group_name_H-M   'P 1'
#
loop_
_entity.id
_entity.type
_entity.pdbx_description
1 polymer ?
#
loop_
_entity_poly.entity_id
_entity_poly.type
_entity_poly.pdbx_seq_one_letter_code
_entity_poly.pdbx_strand_id
1 'polypeptide(L)'
;MPVLEVTDASAVSPSKRTKTETNPAEERPVLKFAKLSEHATTPTRGSAKAAGYDLYSAYNYSIPPMDKAIVKTDIQIAVPHGYYGRVAPRSGLAAKHFIDVGAGVVDEDYRGNVGVVLFNFGKETFEGDLVMVNGA
;
A
#
# COMPACT_ATOMS: atom_id res chain seq x y z
N MET A 1 -30.90 -23.46 -38.73
CA MET A 1 -32.05 -22.62 -39.15
C MET A 1 -33.28 -23.49 -39.15
N PRO A 2 -34.48 -23.01 -38.76
CA PRO A 2 -34.82 -21.94 -37.80
C PRO A 2 -35.90 -22.47 -36.80
N VAL A 3 -36.36 -21.73 -35.80
CA VAL A 3 -37.49 -20.79 -35.90
C VAL A 3 -37.23 -19.53 -35.06
N LEU A 4 -37.41 -18.39 -35.71
CA LEU A 4 -37.52 -17.05 -35.15
C LEU A 4 -38.86 -16.91 -34.43
N GLU A 5 -38.87 -16.31 -33.24
CA GLU A 5 -40.04 -15.59 -32.77
C GLU A 5 -39.63 -14.14 -32.49
N VAL A 6 -40.09 -13.27 -33.39
CA VAL A 6 -39.98 -11.82 -33.32
C VAL A 6 -41.22 -11.34 -32.58
N THR A 7 -41.07 -10.53 -31.53
CA THR A 7 -42.08 -9.53 -31.20
C THR A 7 -41.43 -8.20 -30.85
N ASP A 8 -41.85 -7.19 -31.60
CA ASP A 8 -41.55 -5.78 -31.48
C ASP A 8 -42.53 -5.19 -30.44
N ALA A 9 -42.01 -4.46 -29.46
CA ALA A 9 -42.82 -3.63 -28.57
C ALA A 9 -42.03 -2.37 -28.26
N SER A 10 -42.03 -1.48 -29.25
CA SER A 10 -41.62 -0.10 -29.11
C SER A 10 -42.56 0.66 -28.14
N ALA A 11 -41.91 1.54 -27.36
CA ALA A 11 -42.45 2.71 -26.67
C ALA A 11 -43.16 2.51 -25.31
N VAL A 12 -42.41 2.62 -24.20
CA VAL A 12 -42.63 3.65 -23.16
C VAL A 12 -41.29 4.06 -22.52
N SER A 13 -41.06 5.37 -22.47
CA SER A 13 -39.83 6.07 -22.07
C SER A 13 -39.31 5.77 -20.66
N PRO A 14 -37.99 5.55 -20.46
CA PRO A 14 -37.37 5.66 -19.15
C PRO A 14 -36.88 7.10 -18.91
N SER A 15 -37.42 7.71 -17.86
CA SER A 15 -36.93 8.94 -17.26
C SER A 15 -35.41 8.90 -17.06
N LYS A 16 -34.78 9.99 -17.49
CA LYS A 16 -33.35 10.28 -17.46
C LYS A 16 -32.75 10.06 -16.05
N ARG A 17 -32.34 8.83 -15.72
CA ARG A 17 -31.29 8.60 -14.73
C ARG A 17 -30.00 8.96 -15.44
N THR A 18 -29.45 10.12 -15.11
CA THR A 18 -28.11 10.53 -15.50
C THR A 18 -27.13 9.43 -15.07
N LYS A 19 -26.79 8.53 -15.99
CA LYS A 19 -25.54 7.79 -15.93
C LYS A 19 -24.48 8.87 -16.01
N THR A 20 -23.82 9.14 -14.90
CA THR A 20 -22.53 9.80 -14.92
C THR A 20 -21.64 8.87 -15.74
N GLU A 21 -21.47 9.18 -17.03
CA GLU A 21 -20.44 8.58 -17.86
C GLU A 21 -19.10 9.07 -17.30
N THR A 22 -18.63 8.43 -16.24
CA THR A 22 -17.25 8.56 -15.80
C THR A 22 -16.40 7.90 -16.88
N ASN A 23 -15.78 8.75 -17.68
CA ASN A 23 -14.79 8.39 -18.67
C ASN A 23 -13.73 7.48 -18.00
N PRO A 24 -13.58 6.19 -18.39
CA PRO A 24 -12.67 5.25 -17.70
C PRO A 24 -11.18 5.63 -17.78
N ALA A 25 -10.84 6.68 -18.53
CA ALA A 25 -9.49 7.09 -18.85
C ALA A 25 -8.85 8.09 -17.86
N GLU A 26 -9.54 8.54 -16.81
CA GLU A 26 -9.02 9.60 -15.91
C GLU A 26 -9.10 9.30 -14.40
N GLU A 27 -9.37 8.07 -13.97
CA GLU A 27 -9.23 7.73 -12.55
C GLU A 27 -7.74 7.58 -12.19
N ARG A 28 -7.19 8.61 -11.53
CA ARG A 28 -5.86 8.52 -10.93
C ARG A 28 -5.87 7.39 -9.89
N PRO A 29 -4.89 6.46 -9.91
CA PRO A 29 -4.85 5.38 -8.93
C PRO A 29 -4.72 5.96 -7.51
N VAL A 30 -5.69 5.62 -6.64
CA VAL A 30 -5.73 6.08 -5.25
C VAL A 30 -5.40 4.91 -4.32
N LEU A 31 -4.25 4.98 -3.65
CA LEU A 31 -3.91 4.06 -2.57
C LEU A 31 -4.75 4.40 -1.33
N LYS A 32 -5.58 3.45 -0.88
CA LYS A 32 -6.39 3.59 0.35
C LYS A 32 -5.68 2.88 1.50
N PHE A 33 -5.86 3.38 2.72
CA PHE A 33 -5.40 2.73 3.94
C PHE A 33 -6.40 2.89 5.08
N ALA A 34 -6.32 2.01 6.07
CA ALA A 34 -7.04 2.14 7.33
C ALA A 34 -6.10 1.81 8.49
N LYS A 35 -6.24 2.54 9.60
CA LYS A 35 -5.54 2.26 10.85
C LYS A 35 -6.24 1.10 11.58
N LEU A 36 -5.46 0.16 12.09
CA LEU A 36 -5.90 -1.02 12.83
C LEU A 36 -5.81 -0.81 14.34
N SER A 37 -5.07 0.19 14.80
CA SER A 37 -4.91 0.55 16.22
C SER A 37 -4.66 2.05 16.40
N GLU A 38 -4.64 2.50 17.66
CA GLU A 38 -4.26 3.87 18.03
C GLU A 38 -2.77 4.16 17.82
N HIS A 39 -1.93 3.12 17.76
CA HIS A 39 -0.50 3.26 17.55
C HIS A 39 -0.13 3.51 16.08
N ALA A 40 -1.07 3.28 15.16
CA ALA A 40 -0.83 3.45 13.73
C ALA A 40 -0.67 4.94 13.36
N THR A 41 0.38 5.24 12.59
CA THR A 41 0.62 6.57 12.04
C THR A 41 0.22 6.65 10.56
N THR A 42 -0.39 7.77 10.16
CA THR A 42 -0.79 8.00 8.77
C THR A 42 0.45 8.08 7.87
N PRO A 43 0.57 7.27 6.80
CA PRO A 43 1.70 7.36 5.88
C PRO A 43 1.85 8.76 5.29
N THR A 44 3.07 9.27 5.16
CA THR A 44 3.33 10.61 4.61
C THR A 44 4.29 10.55 3.42
N ARG A 45 4.39 11.63 2.64
CA ARG A 45 5.38 11.73 1.56
C ARG A 45 6.44 12.75 1.93
N GLY A 46 7.72 12.40 1.76
CA GLY A 46 8.83 13.31 2.03
C GLY A 46 8.88 14.53 1.09
N SER A 47 8.24 14.47 -0.07
CA SER A 47 8.08 15.61 -0.98
C SER A 47 6.90 15.39 -1.94
N ALA A 48 6.50 16.43 -2.67
CA ALA A 48 5.43 16.35 -3.68
C ALA A 48 5.72 15.36 -4.81
N LYS A 49 7.01 15.05 -5.06
CA LYS A 49 7.47 14.12 -6.10
C LYS A 49 8.12 12.86 -5.51
N ALA A 50 7.96 12.62 -4.21
CA ALA A 50 8.45 11.40 -3.60
C ALA A 50 7.79 10.19 -4.28
N ALA A 51 8.61 9.20 -4.59
CA ALA A 51 8.12 7.97 -5.22
C ALA A 51 7.21 7.18 -4.26
N GLY A 52 7.46 7.31 -2.95
CA GLY A 52 6.76 6.55 -1.93
C GLY A 52 6.19 7.31 -0.75
N TYR A 53 5.46 6.55 0.04
CA TYR A 53 4.97 6.96 1.35
C TYR A 53 5.88 6.37 2.43
N ASP A 54 6.37 7.22 3.33
CA ASP A 54 7.01 6.80 4.56
C ASP A 54 6.00 6.02 5.41
N LEU A 55 6.31 4.75 5.68
CA LEU A 55 5.65 3.94 6.69
C LEU A 55 6.16 4.29 8.09
N TYR A 56 5.49 3.79 9.12
CA TYR A 56 5.85 4.07 10.51
C TYR A 56 5.66 2.82 11.35
N SER A 57 6.52 2.63 12.35
CA SER A 57 6.30 1.55 13.30
C SER A 57 5.14 1.91 14.22
N ALA A 58 4.33 0.92 14.56
CA ALA A 58 3.35 1.04 15.62
C ALA A 58 3.95 0.73 17.01
N TYR A 59 5.11 0.07 17.05
CA TYR A 59 5.70 -0.42 18.30
C TYR A 59 7.22 -0.24 18.32
N ASN A 60 7.79 -0.19 19.51
CA ASN A 60 9.25 -0.19 19.65
C ASN A 60 9.82 -1.54 19.20
N TYR A 61 10.98 -1.50 18.57
CA TYR A 61 11.71 -2.69 18.15
C TYR A 61 13.20 -2.54 18.43
N SER A 62 13.87 -3.68 18.56
CA SER A 62 15.32 -3.80 18.70
C SER A 62 15.77 -4.97 17.84
N ILE A 63 16.67 -4.70 16.89
CA ILE A 63 17.17 -5.70 15.93
C ILE A 63 18.66 -5.87 16.18
N PRO A 64 19.09 -6.99 16.76
CA PRO A 64 20.51 -7.27 16.97
C PRO A 64 21.32 -7.27 15.65
N PRO A 65 22.64 -7.11 15.72
CA PRO A 65 23.52 -7.29 14.57
C PRO A 65 23.29 -8.65 13.90
N MET A 66 23.23 -8.64 12.56
CA MET A 66 23.02 -9.83 11.73
C MET A 66 21.69 -10.57 11.98
N ASP A 67 20.67 -9.86 12.46
CA ASP A 67 19.33 -10.40 12.70
C ASP A 67 18.25 -9.65 11.90
N LYS A 68 17.00 -10.09 12.05
CA LYS A 68 15.83 -9.52 11.38
C LYS A 68 14.64 -9.40 12.31
N ALA A 69 13.77 -8.41 12.05
CA ALA A 69 12.49 -8.28 12.71
C ALA A 69 11.38 -7.96 11.71
N ILE A 70 10.14 -8.38 12.04
CA ILE A 70 8.95 -7.92 11.34
C ILE A 70 8.36 -6.77 12.18
N VAL A 71 8.48 -5.56 11.66
CA VAL A 71 7.96 -4.37 12.32
C VAL A 71 6.56 -4.08 11.81
N LYS A 72 5.58 -4.13 12.72
CA LYS A 72 4.17 -3.86 12.40
C LYS A 72 3.92 -2.37 12.28
N THR A 73 3.13 -1.99 11.30
CA THR A 73 2.73 -0.60 11.06
C THR A 73 1.32 -0.30 11.61
N ASP A 74 0.54 -1.34 11.87
CA ASP A 74 -0.88 -1.28 12.22
C ASP A 74 -1.72 -0.50 11.21
N ILE A 75 -1.29 -0.49 9.95
CA ILE A 75 -2.16 -0.11 8.84
C ILE A 75 -2.45 -1.33 7.97
N GLN A 76 -3.64 -1.34 7.39
CA GLN A 76 -3.94 -2.14 6.22
C GLN A 76 -4.05 -1.22 5.00
N ILE A 77 -3.72 -1.72 3.82
CA ILE A 77 -3.81 -0.95 2.57
C ILE A 77 -4.70 -1.67 1.56
N ALA A 78 -5.30 -0.90 0.66
CA ALA A 78 -5.92 -1.42 -0.54
C ALA A 78 -5.21 -0.79 -1.74
N VAL A 79 -4.35 -1.60 -2.37
CA VAL A 79 -3.58 -1.19 -3.54
C VAL A 79 -4.53 -1.04 -4.74
N PRO A 80 -4.35 -0.02 -5.60
CA PRO A 80 -5.14 0.14 -6.81
C PRO A 80 -5.00 -1.05 -7.77
N HIS A 81 -6.02 -1.31 -8.57
CA HIS A 81 -6.02 -2.42 -9.52
C HIS A 81 -4.85 -2.34 -10.52
N GLY A 82 -4.16 -3.45 -10.72
CA GLY A 82 -3.02 -3.54 -11.64
C GLY A 82 -1.69 -3.07 -11.04
N TYR A 83 -1.63 -2.86 -9.73
CA TYR A 83 -0.43 -2.49 -8.99
C TYR A 83 -0.20 -3.44 -7.81
N TYR A 84 1.03 -3.45 -7.30
CA TYR A 84 1.37 -4.04 -6.00
C TYR A 84 2.03 -2.97 -5.13
N GLY A 85 1.96 -3.14 -3.81
CA GLY A 85 2.69 -2.30 -2.88
C GLY A 85 4.12 -2.80 -2.73
N ARG A 86 5.12 -1.93 -2.91
CA ARG A 86 6.51 -2.24 -2.61
C ARG A 86 6.96 -1.55 -1.32
N VAL A 87 7.38 -2.33 -0.35
CA VAL A 87 8.10 -1.87 0.84
C VAL A 87 9.59 -1.82 0.47
N ALA A 88 10.17 -0.61 0.46
CA ALA A 88 11.56 -0.39 0.05
C ALA A 88 12.38 0.38 1.10
N PRO A 89 13.70 0.11 1.20
CA PRO A 89 14.52 0.70 2.24
C PRO A 89 14.67 2.21 2.06
N ARG A 90 14.77 2.96 3.16
CA ARG A 90 15.24 4.35 3.11
C ARG A 90 16.75 4.39 2.99
N SER A 91 17.23 5.11 1.97
CA SER A 91 18.66 5.27 1.69
C SER A 91 19.45 5.77 2.91
N GLY A 92 18.86 6.64 3.73
CA GLY A 92 19.48 7.12 4.97
C GLY A 92 19.71 6.03 6.01
N LEU A 93 18.75 5.10 6.18
CA LEU A 93 18.89 3.97 7.10
C LEU A 93 19.89 2.94 6.57
N ALA A 94 19.83 2.66 5.27
CA ALA A 94 20.77 1.77 4.60
C ALA A 94 22.22 2.29 4.71
N ALA A 95 22.46 3.56 4.40
CA ALA A 95 23.80 4.13 4.39
C ALA A 95 24.41 4.34 5.79
N LYS A 96 23.59 4.69 6.80
CA LYS A 96 24.08 5.03 8.14
C LYS A 96 24.12 3.84 9.10
N HIS A 97 23.16 2.93 8.98
CA HIS A 97 22.93 1.86 9.95
C HIS A 97 23.01 0.47 9.32
N PHE A 98 23.25 0.37 8.01
CA PHE A 98 23.30 -0.89 7.26
C PHE A 98 22.01 -1.71 7.40
N ILE A 99 20.87 -1.01 7.31
CA ILE A 99 19.52 -1.60 7.35
C ILE A 99 18.98 -1.80 5.95
N ASP A 100 18.40 -2.98 5.73
CA ASP A 100 17.71 -3.32 4.48
C ASP A 100 16.28 -3.84 4.73
N VAL A 101 15.48 -3.89 3.68
CA VAL A 101 14.11 -4.41 3.71
C VAL A 101 14.04 -5.73 2.96
N GLY A 102 13.54 -6.76 3.64
CA GLY A 102 13.20 -8.05 3.06
C GLY A 102 11.76 -8.16 2.57
N ALA A 103 11.51 -9.21 1.78
CA ALA A 103 10.20 -9.51 1.18
C ALA A 103 9.64 -8.29 0.43
N GLY A 104 8.78 -7.52 1.10
CA GLY A 104 8.38 -6.18 0.66
C GLY A 104 7.40 -6.13 -0.50
N VAL A 105 6.84 -7.26 -0.93
CA VAL A 105 5.72 -7.30 -1.88
C VAL A 105 4.42 -7.36 -1.08
N VAL A 106 3.51 -6.41 -1.32
CA VAL A 106 2.16 -6.38 -0.76
C VAL A 106 1.17 -6.51 -1.91
N ASP A 107 0.45 -7.62 -1.94
CA ASP A 107 -0.48 -7.97 -3.01
C ASP A 107 -1.71 -7.06 -3.04
N GLU A 108 -2.34 -6.96 -4.23
CA GLU A 108 -3.52 -6.13 -4.46
C GLU A 108 -4.71 -6.51 -3.55
N ASP A 109 -4.85 -7.79 -3.24
CA ASP A 109 -5.92 -8.38 -2.42
C ASP A 109 -5.54 -8.55 -0.95
N TYR A 110 -4.31 -8.19 -0.55
CA TYR A 110 -3.89 -8.25 0.84
C TYR A 110 -4.64 -7.22 1.69
N ARG A 111 -5.29 -7.66 2.77
CA ARG A 111 -6.03 -6.81 3.73
C ARG A 111 -5.57 -6.98 5.18
N GLY A 112 -4.43 -7.61 5.38
CA GLY A 112 -3.83 -7.76 6.70
C GLY A 112 -3.06 -6.52 7.14
N ASN A 113 -2.41 -6.62 8.30
CA ASN A 113 -1.51 -5.61 8.83
C ASN A 113 -0.20 -5.58 8.02
N VAL A 114 0.11 -4.45 7.40
CA VAL A 114 1.35 -4.26 6.65
C VAL A 114 2.54 -4.34 7.60
N GLY A 115 3.34 -5.40 7.45
CA GLY A 115 4.60 -5.58 8.18
C GLY A 115 5.80 -5.24 7.32
N VAL A 116 6.80 -4.58 7.92
CA VAL A 116 8.10 -4.31 7.29
C VAL A 116 9.09 -5.33 7.81
N VAL A 117 9.64 -6.17 6.93
CA VAL A 117 10.74 -7.07 7.30
C VAL A 117 12.04 -6.28 7.23
N LEU A 118 12.63 -5.97 8.38
CA LEU A 118 13.92 -5.28 8.44
C LEU A 118 15.05 -6.28 8.70
N PHE A 119 16.15 -6.12 7.97
CA PHE A 119 17.42 -6.78 8.21
C PHE A 119 18.42 -5.78 8.78
N ASN A 120 19.12 -6.16 9.84
CA ASN A 120 20.25 -5.41 10.36
C ASN A 120 21.56 -6.10 9.97
N PHE A 121 22.25 -5.58 8.96
CA PHE A 121 23.59 -6.04 8.60
C PHE A 121 24.71 -5.23 9.28
N GLY A 122 24.33 -4.29 10.15
CA GLY A 122 25.24 -3.49 10.96
C GLY A 122 25.89 -4.28 12.09
N LYS A 123 26.82 -3.62 12.79
CA LYS A 123 27.53 -4.19 13.94
C LYS A 123 26.93 -3.79 15.29
N GLU A 124 25.97 -2.86 15.27
CA GLU A 124 25.27 -2.35 16.44
C GLU A 124 23.80 -2.75 16.38
N THR A 125 23.18 -2.90 17.55
CA THR A 125 21.73 -3.12 17.63
C THR A 125 21.00 -1.92 17.04
N PHE A 126 20.09 -2.18 16.10
CA PHE A 126 19.26 -1.14 15.51
C PHE A 126 17.92 -1.07 16.24
N GLU A 127 17.71 0.04 16.93
CA GLU A 127 16.51 0.29 17.70
C GLU A 127 15.71 1.43 17.10
N GLY A 128 14.40 1.38 17.29
CA GLY A 128 13.57 2.51 16.94
C GLY A 128 12.12 2.32 17.30
N ASP A 129 11.44 3.45 17.26
CA ASP A 129 10.00 3.56 17.44
C ASP A 129 9.35 3.85 16.09
N LEU A 130 10.14 3.87 15.00
CA LEU A 130 9.77 4.45 13.72
C LEU A 130 10.50 3.79 12.54
N VAL A 131 9.79 2.92 11.79
CA VAL A 131 10.31 2.37 10.53
C VAL A 131 9.83 3.21 9.37
N MET A 132 10.65 4.16 8.93
CA MET A 132 10.38 4.88 7.70
C MET A 132 10.90 4.08 6.49
N VAL A 133 9.98 3.74 5.58
CA VAL A 133 10.21 3.01 4.32
C VAL A 133 9.67 3.90 3.21
N ASN A 134 10.47 4.25 2.18
CA ASN A 134 9.95 4.97 1.02
C ASN A 134 9.69 3.96 -0.11
N GLY A 135 8.42 3.60 -0.33
CA GLY A 135 8.05 2.70 -1.43
C GLY A 135 8.07 3.39 -2.79
N ALA A 136 9.13 3.23 -3.59
CA ALA A 136 9.18 3.78 -4.94
C ALA A 136 8.23 3.09 -5.94
#